data_AF-A0AAD6T6R5-F1
#
_entry.id   AF-A0AAD6T6R5-F1
#
_cell.length_a   1.000
_cell.length_b   1.000
_cell.length_c   1.000
_cell.angle_alpha   90.00
_cell.angle_beta   90.00
_cell.angle_gamma   90.00
#
_symmetry.space_group_name_H-M   'P 1'
#
loop_
_entity.id
_entity.type
_entity.pdbx_description
1 polymer ?
#
loop_
_entity_poly.entity_id
_entity_poly.type
_entity_poly.pdbx_seq_one_letter_code
_entity_poly.pdbx_strand_id
1 'polypeptide(L)'
;VPETLADDPWKLLIATTLLNKTAGKLAIPVFETITSAWPTAWALSQAPEPDLVTIIRPLGTQNIRAKRLIDLSRAYLQDPPSLRDARPSRALGAPISPRKRDKYPPTPISHLPGAGTYALDSYRIFCSGPGSEEWKDVNPTDKELVKYLKWKWAAIENKRWLPGSGVIGNADRLYVESLVAELEYSTNNSPGVSYIPQETLQSRKQ
;
A
#
# COMPACT_ATOMS: atom_id res chain seq x y z
N VAL A 1 5.56 1.81 -6.23
CA VAL A 1 6.07 0.71 -5.36
C VAL A 1 4.99 -0.32 -5.08
N PRO A 2 3.79 0.01 -4.55
CA PRO A 2 2.79 -1.02 -4.27
C PRO A 2 2.24 -1.72 -5.53
N GLU A 3 2.02 -0.97 -6.62
CA GLU A 3 1.48 -1.52 -7.89
C GLU A 3 2.41 -2.53 -8.57
N THR A 4 3.72 -2.33 -8.48
CA THR A 4 4.73 -3.26 -9.02
C THR A 4 4.84 -4.55 -8.22
N LEU A 5 4.13 -4.63 -7.08
CA LEU A 5 4.13 -5.77 -6.16
C LEU A 5 2.77 -6.47 -6.12
N ALA A 6 1.88 -6.19 -7.08
CA ALA A 6 0.54 -6.80 -7.18
C ALA A 6 0.59 -8.33 -7.07
N ASP A 7 1.59 -8.96 -7.69
CA ASP A 7 1.78 -10.41 -7.72
C ASP A 7 2.63 -10.96 -6.56
N ASP A 8 3.12 -10.10 -5.65
CA ASP A 8 3.98 -10.50 -4.53
C ASP A 8 3.49 -9.86 -3.20
N PRO A 9 2.46 -10.46 -2.57
CA PRO A 9 1.92 -9.98 -1.29
C PRO A 9 2.97 -9.90 -0.18
N TRP A 10 4.00 -10.75 -0.21
CA TRP A 10 5.07 -10.72 0.78
C TRP A 10 5.91 -9.43 0.63
N LYS A 11 6.33 -9.09 -0.59
CA LYS A 11 7.03 -7.81 -0.83
C LYS A 11 6.16 -6.60 -0.55
N LEU A 12 4.84 -6.67 -0.84
CA LEU A 12 3.91 -5.61 -0.44
C LEU A 12 3.94 -5.38 1.08
N LEU A 13 3.96 -6.45 1.89
CA LEU A 13 4.03 -6.36 3.34
C LEU A 13 5.36 -5.79 3.85
N ILE A 14 6.48 -6.07 3.17
CA ILE A 14 7.77 -5.41 3.45
C ILE A 14 7.66 -3.91 3.16
N ALA A 15 7.19 -3.54 1.97
CA ALA A 15 7.07 -2.14 1.54
C ALA A 15 6.20 -1.35 2.51
N THR A 16 5.01 -1.87 2.85
CA THR A 16 4.09 -1.22 3.80
C THR A 16 4.66 -1.13 5.22
N THR A 17 5.47 -2.10 5.64
CA THR A 17 6.19 -2.03 6.91
C THR A 17 7.20 -0.89 6.93
N LEU A 18 7.95 -0.69 5.84
CA LEU A 18 8.97 0.36 5.72
C LEU A 18 8.37 1.76 5.55
N LEU A 19 7.17 1.87 4.97
CA LEU A 19 6.45 3.13 4.75
C LEU A 19 5.72 3.64 6.00
N ASN A 20 5.62 2.84 7.07
CA ASN A 20 4.96 3.26 8.31
C ASN A 20 5.65 4.49 8.95
N LYS A 21 5.03 5.67 8.80
CA LYS A 21 5.57 6.97 9.24
C LYS A 21 6.93 7.31 8.61
N THR A 22 7.18 6.86 7.38
CA THR A 22 8.41 7.18 6.64
C THR A 22 8.07 7.61 5.22
N ALA A 23 8.75 8.64 4.73
CA ALA A 23 8.57 9.10 3.35
C ALA A 23 9.05 8.03 2.35
N GLY A 24 8.28 7.80 1.28
CA GLY A 24 8.59 6.83 0.24
C GLY A 24 9.99 7.00 -0.35
N LYS A 25 10.44 8.25 -0.54
CA LYS A 25 11.79 8.58 -1.04
C LYS A 25 12.91 7.89 -0.27
N LEU A 26 12.77 7.76 1.04
CA LEU A 26 13.76 7.09 1.90
C LEU A 26 13.51 5.59 1.97
N ALA A 27 12.24 5.18 2.00
CA ALA A 27 11.87 3.77 2.13
C ALA A 27 12.19 2.95 0.86
N ILE A 28 12.13 3.54 -0.33
CA ILE A 28 12.33 2.85 -1.62
C ILE A 28 13.74 2.25 -1.76
N PRO A 29 14.83 3.03 -1.61
CA PRO A 29 16.19 2.47 -1.73
C PRO A 29 16.46 1.39 -0.69
N VAL A 30 15.91 1.54 0.53
CA VAL A 30 16.02 0.54 1.59
C VAL A 30 15.25 -0.72 1.23
N PHE A 31 14.05 -0.60 0.66
CA PHE A 31 13.25 -1.72 0.17
C PHE A 31 13.99 -2.51 -0.93
N GLU A 32 14.53 -1.81 -1.92
CA GLU A 32 15.32 -2.42 -3.01
C GLU A 32 16.57 -3.13 -2.47
N THR A 33 17.27 -2.50 -1.52
CA THR A 33 18.44 -3.11 -0.85
C THR A 33 18.05 -4.41 -0.13
N ILE A 34 16.97 -4.40 0.67
CA ILE A 34 16.50 -5.57 1.42
C ILE A 34 16.07 -6.68 0.47
N THR A 35 15.25 -6.37 -0.54
CA THR A 35 14.73 -7.38 -1.49
C THR A 35 15.79 -7.89 -2.47
N SER A 36 16.90 -7.18 -2.66
CA SER A 36 18.06 -7.69 -3.39
C SER A 36 18.92 -8.61 -2.53
N ALA A 37 19.16 -8.26 -1.27
CA ALA A 37 19.94 -9.07 -0.33
C ALA A 37 19.20 -10.35 0.10
N TRP A 38 17.88 -10.25 0.30
CA TRP A 38 17.01 -11.33 0.73
C TRP A 38 15.77 -11.38 -0.17
N PRO A 39 15.86 -12.03 -1.35
CA PRO A 39 14.81 -11.96 -2.37
C PRO A 39 13.56 -12.79 -2.08
N THR A 40 13.58 -13.64 -1.06
CA THR A 40 12.47 -14.54 -0.71
C THR A 40 12.13 -14.45 0.78
N ALA A 41 10.90 -14.83 1.13
CA ALA A 41 10.47 -14.94 2.53
C ALA A 41 11.40 -15.87 3.34
N TRP A 42 11.85 -16.97 2.74
CA TRP A 42 12.83 -17.85 3.38
C TRP A 42 14.14 -17.12 3.67
N ALA A 43 14.74 -16.45 2.68
CA ALA A 43 16.01 -15.75 2.87
C ALA A 43 15.90 -14.67 3.96
N LEU A 44 14.85 -13.85 3.94
CA LEU A 44 14.67 -12.79 4.95
C LEU A 44 14.35 -13.34 6.34
N SER A 45 13.70 -14.51 6.43
CA SER A 45 13.45 -15.19 7.72
C SER A 45 14.71 -15.67 8.44
N GLN A 46 15.79 -15.88 7.67
CA GLN A 46 17.11 -16.31 8.14
C GLN A 46 18.12 -15.14 8.21
N ALA A 47 17.70 -13.92 7.87
CA ALA A 47 18.59 -12.77 7.86
C ALA A 47 19.19 -12.50 9.26
N PRO A 48 20.50 -12.22 9.36
CA PRO A 48 21.08 -11.72 10.60
C PRO A 48 20.43 -10.38 10.98
N GLU A 49 19.77 -10.33 12.13
CA GLU A 49 19.08 -9.13 12.59
C GLU A 49 19.98 -7.88 12.63
N PRO A 50 21.26 -7.94 13.06
CA PRO A 50 22.16 -6.78 13.05
C PRO A 50 22.41 -6.18 11.66
N ASP A 51 22.48 -7.00 10.62
CA ASP A 51 22.70 -6.56 9.24
C ASP A 51 21.46 -5.84 8.72
N LEU A 52 20.28 -6.41 8.97
CA LEU A 52 19.00 -5.82 8.60
C LEU A 52 18.76 -4.49 9.35
N VAL A 53 19.12 -4.42 10.64
CA VAL A 53 19.09 -3.18 11.43
C VAL A 53 19.97 -2.10 10.82
N THR A 54 21.15 -2.48 10.32
CA THR A 54 22.09 -1.55 9.67
C THR A 54 21.49 -0.96 8.40
N ILE A 55 20.88 -1.79 7.56
CA ILE A 55 20.21 -1.35 6.32
C ILE A 55 19.00 -0.44 6.62
N ILE A 56 18.20 -0.75 7.66
CA ILE A 56 16.99 0.03 8.00
C ILE A 56 17.30 1.32 8.75
N ARG A 57 18.49 1.44 9.35
CA ARG A 57 18.90 2.57 10.21
C ARG A 57 18.50 3.96 9.69
N PRO A 58 18.63 4.30 8.39
CA PRO A 58 18.24 5.61 7.87
C PRO A 58 16.76 5.98 8.05
N LEU A 59 15.88 4.99 8.25
CA LEU A 59 14.44 5.19 8.39
C LEU A 59 13.97 5.38 9.85
N GLY A 60 14.84 5.09 10.81
CA GLY A 60 14.52 5.04 12.24
C GLY A 60 13.66 3.83 12.62
N THR A 61 13.48 3.62 13.94
CA THR A 61 12.77 2.44 14.51
C THR A 61 13.32 1.10 14.01
N GLN A 62 14.60 1.07 13.65
CA GLN A 62 15.24 0.01 12.89
C GLN A 62 15.20 -1.35 13.58
N ASN A 63 15.38 -1.41 14.90
CA ASN A 63 15.30 -2.66 15.66
C ASN A 63 13.88 -3.26 15.57
N ILE A 64 12.86 -2.43 15.75
CA ILE A 64 11.45 -2.86 15.70
C ILE A 64 11.11 -3.34 14.29
N ARG A 65 11.54 -2.60 13.25
CA ARG A 65 11.28 -2.96 11.86
C ARG A 65 12.02 -4.21 11.43
N ALA A 66 13.31 -4.34 11.75
CA ALA A 66 14.11 -5.51 11.41
C ALA A 66 13.49 -6.78 12.00
N LYS A 67 13.22 -6.77 13.31
CA LYS A 67 12.52 -7.86 13.99
C LYS A 67 11.18 -8.19 13.33
N ARG A 68 10.37 -7.16 13.04
CA ARG A 68 9.05 -7.35 12.40
C ARG A 68 9.16 -7.97 11.01
N LEU A 69 10.14 -7.59 10.19
CA LEU A 69 10.32 -8.16 8.85
C LEU A 69 10.75 -9.63 8.89
N ILE A 70 11.61 -9.99 9.84
CA ILE A 70 12.02 -11.39 10.07
C ILE A 70 10.81 -12.20 10.54
N ASP A 71 10.09 -11.73 11.56
CA ASP A 71 8.92 -12.42 12.13
C ASP A 71 7.78 -12.54 11.10
N LEU A 72 7.53 -11.48 10.32
CA LEU A 72 6.61 -11.50 9.18
C LEU A 72 6.97 -12.59 8.18
N SER A 73 8.25 -12.68 7.80
CA SER A 73 8.69 -13.65 6.79
C SER A 73 8.59 -15.09 7.28
N ARG A 74 8.85 -15.34 8.57
CA ARG A 74 8.61 -16.64 9.21
C ARG A 74 7.13 -17.01 9.20
N ALA A 75 6.27 -16.08 9.63
CA ALA A 75 4.82 -16.30 9.65
C ALA A 75 4.25 -16.53 8.24
N TYR A 76 4.78 -15.82 7.23
CA TYR A 76 4.38 -15.98 5.83
C TYR A 76 4.69 -17.38 5.31
N LEU A 77 5.81 -17.99 5.70
CA LEU A 77 6.15 -19.35 5.32
C LEU A 77 5.31 -20.39 6.06
N GLN A 78 4.96 -20.12 7.31
CA GLN A 78 4.19 -21.04 8.15
C GLN A 78 2.71 -21.09 7.75
N ASP A 79 2.11 -19.94 7.45
CA ASP A 79 0.69 -19.80 7.11
C ASP A 79 0.56 -18.79 5.95
N PRO A 80 0.87 -19.20 4.72
CA PRO A 80 0.90 -18.29 3.57
C PRO A 80 -0.51 -17.77 3.24
N PRO A 81 -0.64 -16.52 2.75
CA PRO A 81 -1.92 -15.96 2.31
C PRO A 81 -2.58 -16.79 1.22
N SER A 82 -3.90 -16.94 1.32
CA SER A 82 -4.71 -17.61 0.30
C SER A 82 -5.94 -16.76 -0.02
N LEU A 83 -6.18 -16.50 -1.31
CA LEU A 83 -7.38 -15.79 -1.77
C LEU A 83 -8.68 -16.52 -1.40
N ARG A 84 -8.62 -17.82 -1.12
CA ARG A 84 -9.77 -18.65 -0.75
C ARG A 84 -10.00 -18.75 0.75
N ASP A 85 -9.06 -18.27 1.55
CA ASP A 85 -9.08 -18.39 3.01
C ASP A 85 -8.73 -17.04 3.66
N ALA A 86 -9.74 -16.18 3.76
CA ALA A 86 -9.61 -14.89 4.41
C ALA A 86 -9.53 -15.06 5.94
N ARG A 87 -8.53 -14.45 6.56
CA ARG A 87 -8.30 -14.54 8.00
C ARG A 87 -8.87 -13.31 8.74
N PRO A 88 -9.34 -13.47 9.98
CA PRO A 88 -9.92 -12.36 10.73
C PRO A 88 -8.86 -11.29 11.03
N SER A 89 -9.22 -10.02 10.81
CA SER A 89 -8.35 -8.90 11.12
C SER A 89 -8.42 -8.48 12.58
N ARG A 90 -7.26 -8.10 13.13
CA ARG A 90 -7.16 -7.39 14.42
C ARG A 90 -7.20 -5.87 14.25
N ALA A 91 -7.15 -5.38 13.01
CA ALA A 91 -7.18 -3.96 12.71
C ALA A 91 -8.61 -3.40 12.80
N LEU A 92 -8.70 -2.08 12.98
CA LEU A 92 -9.97 -1.36 12.90
C LEU A 92 -10.17 -0.83 11.49
N GLY A 93 -11.43 -0.83 11.05
CA GLY A 93 -11.88 -0.20 9.82
C GLY A 93 -11.85 1.32 9.90
N ALA A 94 -12.30 1.94 8.82
CA ALA A 94 -12.50 3.38 8.76
C ALA A 94 -13.50 3.83 9.85
N PRO A 95 -13.30 5.03 10.44
CA PRO A 95 -14.23 5.55 11.43
C PRO A 95 -15.62 5.80 10.83
N ILE A 96 -16.64 5.27 11.49
CA ILE A 96 -18.06 5.55 11.17
C ILE A 96 -18.50 6.85 11.87
N SER A 97 -17.98 7.06 13.09
CA SER A 97 -18.19 8.29 13.87
C SER A 97 -16.97 8.52 14.78
N PRO A 98 -16.86 9.68 15.45
CA PRO A 98 -15.74 9.97 16.36
C PRO A 98 -15.55 8.92 17.47
N ARG A 99 -16.62 8.19 17.83
CA ARG A 99 -16.61 7.20 18.93
C ARG A 99 -16.76 5.75 18.47
N LYS A 100 -17.02 5.48 17.19
CA LYS A 100 -17.30 4.13 16.68
C LYS A 100 -16.47 3.79 15.45
N ARG A 101 -15.78 2.67 15.51
CA ARG A 101 -15.11 2.01 14.37
C ARG A 101 -15.53 0.55 14.34
N ASP A 102 -15.87 0.05 13.16
CA ASP A 102 -16.08 -1.37 12.98
C ASP A 102 -14.73 -2.10 12.84
N LYS A 103 -14.75 -3.43 12.99
CA LYS A 103 -13.57 -4.25 12.72
C LYS A 103 -13.26 -4.20 11.23
N TYR A 104 -11.97 -4.21 10.90
CA TYR A 104 -11.57 -4.31 9.50
C TYR A 104 -12.02 -5.68 8.94
N PRO A 105 -12.55 -5.74 7.70
CA PRO A 105 -12.99 -7.00 7.11
C PRO A 105 -11.85 -8.03 7.03
N PRO A 106 -12.15 -9.34 7.14
CA PRO A 106 -11.15 -10.39 6.94
C PRO A 106 -10.45 -10.25 5.58
N THR A 107 -9.14 -10.51 5.56
CA THR A 107 -8.36 -10.55 4.31
C THR A 107 -7.38 -11.72 4.33
N PRO A 108 -6.88 -12.18 3.17
CA PRO A 108 -5.86 -13.24 3.09
C PRO A 108 -4.57 -12.97 3.88
N ILE A 109 -4.26 -11.71 4.18
CA ILE A 109 -3.02 -11.32 4.88
C ILE A 109 -3.27 -10.88 6.34
N SER A 110 -4.51 -10.92 6.82
CA SER A 110 -4.92 -10.29 8.09
C SER A 110 -4.28 -10.91 9.34
N HIS A 111 -3.90 -12.19 9.28
CA HIS A 111 -3.22 -12.88 10.40
C HIS A 111 -1.73 -12.55 10.48
N LEU A 112 -1.14 -11.96 9.43
CA LEU A 112 0.30 -11.78 9.37
C LEU A 112 0.82 -10.64 10.27
N PRO A 113 1.98 -10.81 10.91
CA PRO A 113 2.58 -9.78 11.77
C PRO A 113 2.81 -8.48 11.01
N GLY A 114 2.22 -7.39 11.51
CA GLY A 114 2.38 -6.07 10.90
C GLY A 114 1.39 -5.71 9.81
N ALA A 115 0.43 -6.60 9.48
CA ALA A 115 -0.70 -6.31 8.62
C ALA A 115 -1.73 -5.39 9.33
N GLY A 116 -1.37 -4.11 9.50
CA GLY A 116 -2.29 -3.07 9.98
C GLY A 116 -3.16 -2.50 8.85
N THR A 117 -4.11 -1.61 9.18
CA THR A 117 -5.09 -1.03 8.23
C THR A 117 -4.46 -0.58 6.91
N TYR A 118 -3.33 0.13 6.95
CA TYR A 118 -2.61 0.56 5.75
C TYR A 118 -2.17 -0.60 4.84
N ALA A 119 -1.63 -1.67 5.43
CA ALA A 119 -1.21 -2.85 4.68
C ALA A 119 -2.41 -3.63 4.11
N LEU A 120 -3.50 -3.71 4.88
CA LEU A 120 -4.74 -4.36 4.45
C LEU A 120 -5.41 -3.61 3.29
N ASP A 121 -5.51 -2.28 3.40
CA ASP A 121 -6.01 -1.42 2.32
C ASP A 121 -5.13 -1.57 1.07
N SER A 122 -3.80 -1.51 1.23
CA SER A 122 -2.85 -1.70 0.12
C SER A 122 -3.06 -3.06 -0.55
N TYR A 123 -3.19 -4.14 0.23
CA TYR A 123 -3.41 -5.47 -0.32
C TYR A 123 -4.72 -5.55 -1.13
N ARG A 124 -5.81 -5.02 -0.59
CA ARG A 124 -7.12 -5.03 -1.28
C ARG A 124 -7.11 -4.18 -2.56
N ILE A 125 -6.29 -3.13 -2.62
CA ILE A 125 -6.16 -2.27 -3.80
C ILE A 125 -5.28 -2.89 -4.89
N PHE A 126 -4.17 -3.54 -4.51
CA PHE A 126 -3.11 -3.93 -5.43
C PHE A 126 -3.00 -5.45 -5.67
N CYS A 127 -3.35 -6.29 -4.69
CA CYS A 127 -3.04 -7.74 -4.68
C CYS A 127 -4.28 -8.65 -4.72
N SER A 128 -5.47 -8.11 -5.02
CA SER A 128 -6.73 -8.88 -5.05
C SER A 128 -6.90 -9.76 -6.30
N GLY A 129 -5.89 -9.81 -7.16
CA GLY A 129 -5.87 -10.59 -8.40
C GLY A 129 -6.31 -9.82 -9.65
N PRO A 130 -5.96 -10.32 -10.85
CA PRO A 130 -6.32 -9.69 -12.12
C PRO A 130 -7.83 -9.55 -12.29
N GLY A 131 -8.29 -8.37 -12.72
CA GLY A 131 -9.71 -8.09 -12.95
C GLY A 131 -10.57 -7.98 -11.68
N SER A 132 -9.96 -8.05 -10.48
CA SER A 132 -10.69 -7.88 -9.23
C SER A 132 -11.20 -6.44 -9.08
N GLU A 133 -12.46 -6.32 -8.66
CA GLU A 133 -13.10 -5.05 -8.33
C GLU A 133 -12.97 -4.69 -6.84
N GLU A 134 -12.27 -5.50 -6.04
CA GLU A 134 -12.12 -5.32 -4.58
C GLU A 134 -11.68 -3.89 -4.20
N TRP A 135 -10.84 -3.27 -5.03
CA TRP A 135 -10.35 -1.90 -4.82
C TRP A 135 -11.48 -0.84 -4.80
N LYS A 136 -12.65 -1.13 -5.40
CA LYS A 136 -13.82 -0.24 -5.41
C LYS A 136 -14.49 -0.15 -4.03
N ASP A 137 -14.34 -1.20 -3.21
CA ASP A 137 -14.89 -1.31 -1.85
C ASP A 137 -13.89 -0.87 -0.75
N VAL A 138 -12.71 -0.36 -1.14
CA VAL A 138 -11.70 0.11 -0.19
C VAL A 138 -11.91 1.60 0.10
N ASN A 139 -11.98 1.93 1.39
CA ASN A 139 -12.10 3.31 1.86
C ASN A 139 -10.95 3.63 2.83
N PRO A 140 -9.74 3.91 2.32
CA PRO A 140 -8.55 4.06 3.14
C PRO A 140 -8.53 5.43 3.83
N THR A 141 -7.88 5.50 4.99
CA THR A 141 -7.59 6.78 5.66
C THR A 141 -6.19 7.32 5.33
N ASP A 142 -5.35 6.50 4.70
CA ASP A 142 -4.00 6.90 4.31
C ASP A 142 -4.05 7.89 3.14
N LYS A 143 -3.29 8.99 3.25
CA LYS A 143 -3.34 10.09 2.29
C LYS A 143 -2.87 9.68 0.89
N GLU A 144 -1.87 8.79 0.81
CA GLU A 144 -1.31 8.36 -0.46
C GLU A 144 -2.23 7.34 -1.13
N LEU A 145 -2.83 6.42 -0.37
CA LEU A 145 -3.88 5.53 -0.90
C LEU A 145 -5.12 6.29 -1.37
N VAL A 146 -5.52 7.35 -0.66
CA VAL A 146 -6.64 8.22 -1.07
C VAL A 146 -6.34 8.91 -2.39
N LYS A 147 -5.14 9.48 -2.56
CA LYS A 147 -4.72 10.10 -3.84
C LYS A 147 -4.72 9.08 -4.96
N TYR A 148 -4.18 7.89 -4.71
CA TYR A 148 -4.17 6.80 -5.67
C TYR A 148 -5.59 6.40 -6.10
N LEU A 149 -6.51 6.22 -5.16
CA LEU A 149 -7.90 5.87 -5.48
C LEU A 149 -8.64 6.98 -6.24
N LYS A 150 -8.43 8.26 -5.88
CA LYS A 150 -8.97 9.39 -6.66
C LYS A 150 -8.53 9.29 -8.13
N TRP A 151 -7.22 9.09 -8.35
CA TRP A 151 -6.68 8.90 -9.70
C TRP A 151 -7.26 7.66 -10.38
N LYS A 152 -7.29 6.50 -9.73
CA LYS A 152 -7.77 5.25 -10.32
C LYS A 152 -9.23 5.33 -10.73
N TRP A 153 -10.11 5.88 -9.88
CA TRP A 153 -11.51 6.11 -10.22
C TRP A 153 -11.68 7.09 -11.39
N ALA A 154 -10.91 8.18 -11.43
CA ALA A 154 -10.99 9.16 -12.50
C ALA A 154 -10.46 8.61 -13.83
N ALA A 155 -9.30 7.95 -13.80
CA ALA A 155 -8.60 7.48 -15.00
C ALA A 155 -9.23 6.23 -15.61
N ILE A 156 -9.70 5.29 -14.79
CA ILE A 156 -10.19 3.99 -15.25
C ILE A 156 -11.71 3.98 -15.43
N GLU A 157 -12.45 4.54 -14.48
CA GLU A 157 -13.92 4.45 -14.45
C GLU A 157 -14.62 5.75 -14.91
N ASN A 158 -13.84 6.81 -15.18
CA ASN A 158 -14.36 8.16 -15.45
C ASN A 158 -15.29 8.66 -14.33
N LYS A 159 -14.98 8.32 -13.08
CA LYS A 159 -15.77 8.69 -11.90
C LYS A 159 -15.02 9.63 -10.98
N ARG A 160 -15.78 10.55 -10.38
CA ARG A 160 -15.33 11.36 -9.26
C ARG A 160 -15.59 10.59 -7.97
N TRP A 161 -14.53 10.27 -7.25
CA TRP A 161 -14.60 9.56 -5.98
C TRP A 161 -14.06 10.44 -4.84
N LEU A 162 -14.72 10.36 -3.67
CA LEU A 162 -14.28 11.02 -2.44
C LEU A 162 -14.18 10.01 -1.29
N PRO A 163 -13.14 10.13 -0.44
CA PRO A 163 -13.03 9.28 0.75
C PRO A 163 -14.23 9.50 1.67
N GLY A 164 -14.81 8.40 2.17
CA GLY A 164 -16.00 8.41 3.01
C GLY A 164 -17.34 8.52 2.27
N SER A 165 -17.37 9.14 1.08
CA SER A 165 -18.62 9.30 0.30
C SER A 165 -18.72 8.35 -0.89
N GLY A 166 -17.61 7.78 -1.35
CA GLY A 166 -17.61 6.92 -2.54
C GLY A 166 -17.70 7.73 -3.84
N VAL A 167 -18.31 7.13 -4.86
CA VAL A 167 -18.53 7.76 -6.17
C VAL A 167 -19.66 8.77 -6.08
N ILE A 168 -19.36 10.03 -6.43
CA ILE A 168 -20.31 11.16 -6.36
C ILE A 168 -20.73 11.72 -7.72
N GLY A 169 -20.21 11.16 -8.81
CA GLY A 169 -20.54 11.59 -10.16
C GLY A 169 -19.49 11.16 -11.18
N ASN A 170 -19.60 11.68 -12.40
CA ASN A 170 -18.59 11.51 -13.43
C ASN A 170 -17.41 12.46 -13.20
N ALA A 171 -16.22 12.05 -13.62
CA ALA A 171 -15.02 12.89 -13.59
C ALA A 171 -15.11 13.93 -14.72
N ASP A 172 -15.60 15.13 -14.41
CA ASP A 172 -15.60 16.24 -15.36
C ASP A 172 -14.18 16.82 -15.56
N ARG A 173 -14.04 17.66 -16.59
CA ARG A 173 -12.77 18.26 -16.95
C ARG A 173 -12.16 19.07 -15.80
N LEU A 174 -12.97 19.87 -15.10
CA LEU A 174 -12.52 20.70 -13.99
C LEU A 174 -11.98 19.86 -12.84
N TYR A 175 -12.66 18.75 -12.52
CA TYR A 175 -12.20 17.81 -11.52
C TYR A 175 -10.86 17.18 -11.92
N VAL A 176 -10.73 16.70 -13.16
CA VAL A 176 -9.48 16.10 -13.64
C VAL A 176 -8.32 17.11 -13.60
N GLU A 177 -8.53 18.34 -14.05
CA GLU A 177 -7.51 19.40 -13.98
C GLU A 177 -7.10 19.69 -12.53
N SER A 178 -8.06 19.75 -11.60
CA SER A 178 -7.78 19.95 -10.17
C SER A 178 -7.01 18.77 -9.56
N LEU A 179 -7.33 17.54 -9.98
CA LEU A 179 -6.69 16.33 -9.49
C LEU A 179 -5.24 16.23 -9.98
N VAL A 180 -4.99 16.58 -11.24
CA VAL A 180 -3.62 16.65 -11.78
C VAL A 180 -2.78 17.64 -10.98
N ALA A 181 -3.30 18.84 -10.72
CA ALA A 181 -2.60 19.84 -9.91
C ALA A 181 -2.33 19.35 -8.47
N GLU A 182 -3.28 18.66 -7.83
CA GLU A 182 -3.11 18.06 -6.49
C GLU A 182 -1.98 17.02 -6.47
N LEU A 183 -1.91 16.17 -7.49
CA LEU A 183 -0.90 15.12 -7.63
C LEU A 183 0.48 15.70 -7.96
N GLU A 184 0.57 16.65 -8.88
CA GLU A 184 1.82 17.33 -9.26
C GLU A 184 2.43 18.11 -8.08
N TYR A 185 1.59 18.81 -7.31
CA TYR A 185 2.05 19.49 -6.09
C TYR A 185 2.62 18.49 -5.08
N SER A 186 1.95 17.34 -4.92
CA SER A 186 2.42 16.27 -4.04
C SER A 186 3.75 15.68 -4.52
N THR A 187 3.95 15.48 -5.82
CA THR A 187 5.24 15.00 -6.35
C THR A 187 6.36 16.02 -6.18
N ASN A 188 6.05 17.32 -6.29
CA ASN A 188 7.07 18.37 -6.19
C ASN A 188 7.45 18.70 -4.74
N ASN A 189 6.49 18.66 -3.81
CA ASN A 189 6.72 18.88 -2.37
C ASN A 189 6.94 17.58 -1.57
N SER A 190 6.86 16.42 -2.21
CA SER A 190 7.26 15.11 -1.68
C SER A 190 7.88 14.29 -2.82
N PRO A 191 9.09 14.66 -3.28
CA PRO A 191 9.73 14.03 -4.44
C PRO A 191 10.10 12.59 -4.11
N GLY A 192 9.28 11.63 -4.54
CA GLY A 192 9.56 10.23 -4.29
C GLY A 192 8.44 9.23 -4.56
N VAL A 193 7.26 9.67 -5.01
CA VAL A 193 6.27 8.70 -5.53
C VAL A 193 5.63 9.21 -6.81
N SER A 194 6.27 8.91 -7.95
CA SER A 194 5.62 8.96 -9.25
C SER A 194 4.66 7.77 -9.34
N TYR A 195 3.38 8.01 -9.05
CA TYR A 195 2.30 7.01 -9.16
C TYR A 195 1.64 6.99 -10.56
N ILE A 196 2.11 7.80 -11.51
CA ILE A 196 1.49 7.93 -12.82
C ILE A 196 2.43 7.32 -13.88
N PRO A 197 2.00 6.28 -14.62
CA PRO A 197 2.66 5.92 -15.86
C PRO A 197 2.66 7.13 -16.80
N GLN A 198 3.83 7.66 -17.15
CA GLN A 198 3.94 8.85 -17.99
C GLN A 198 3.27 8.67 -19.37
N GLU A 199 3.00 7.44 -19.77
CA GLU A 199 2.36 7.08 -21.04
C GLU A 199 0.86 7.41 -21.12
N THR A 200 0.13 7.53 -20.00
CA THR A 200 -1.35 7.67 -20.07
C THR A 200 -1.85 9.12 -20.16
N LEU A 201 -1.04 10.11 -19.73
CA LEU A 201 -1.43 11.52 -19.77
C LEU A 201 -1.19 12.19 -21.12
N GLN A 202 -0.36 11.60 -21.98
CA GLN A 202 0.00 12.19 -23.27
C GLN A 202 -1.01 11.84 -24.37
N SER A 203 -1.77 10.74 -24.23
CA SER A 203 -2.74 10.26 -25.21
C SER A 203 -4.10 10.96 -25.18
N ARG A 204 -4.34 11.90 -24.24
CA ARG A 204 -5.60 12.67 -24.14
C ARG A 204 -5.41 14.20 -24.23
N LYS A 205 -4.27 14.65 -24.75
CA LYS A 205 -4.05 16.03 -25.21
C LYS A 205 -4.27 16.21 -26.71
N GLN A 206 -4.83 15.21 -27.39
CA GLN A 206 -5.27 15.27 -28.78
C GLN A 206 -6.78 15.04 -28.86
#